data_AF-A0A1T3P4W8-F1
#
_entry.id   AF-A0A1T3P4W8-F1
#
_cell.length_a   1.000
_cell.length_b   1.000
_cell.length_c   1.000
_cell.angle_alpha   90.00
_cell.angle_beta   90.00
_cell.angle_gamma   90.00
#
_symmetry.space_group_name_H-M   'P 1'
#
loop_
_entity.id
_entity.type
_entity.pdbx_description
1 polymer ?
#
loop_
_entity_poly.entity_id
_entity_poly.type
_entity_poly.pdbx_seq_one_letter_code
_entity_poly.pdbx_strand_id
1 'polypeptide(L)'
;MRGWSAERLAAEVTASGYPLSRSSVATAERNHRAGMSVDQLVATARALGTSPVNLLACGPCPTCHGTPPAGFTCGDCGAAGSVRPTRMRGWVERAVRDTDALFDRCSRDGASLDDIRILRDLVHDVADEVVRLQQVVRTKDFRLAERHSRIHTRGAAS
;
A
#
# COMPACT_ATOMS: atom_id res chain seq x y z
N MET A 1 6.10 -5.66 14.54
CA MET A 1 7.15 -6.65 14.22
C MET A 1 7.72 -7.15 15.54
N ARG A 2 8.06 -8.44 15.68
CA ARG A 2 8.47 -9.08 16.95
C ARG A 2 9.82 -8.61 17.55
N GLY A 3 10.28 -7.39 17.23
CA GLY A 3 11.55 -6.85 17.73
C GLY A 3 12.80 -7.63 17.30
N TRP A 4 12.74 -8.32 16.14
CA TRP A 4 13.88 -9.05 15.63
C TRP A 4 14.95 -8.08 15.13
N SER A 5 16.21 -8.34 15.49
CA SER A 5 17.33 -7.67 14.86
C SER A 5 17.55 -8.23 13.44
N ALA A 6 18.05 -7.40 12.53
CA ALA A 6 18.41 -7.83 11.17
C ALA A 6 19.41 -9.00 11.16
N GLU A 7 20.27 -9.07 12.17
CA GLU A 7 21.23 -10.16 12.37
C GLU A 7 20.54 -11.48 12.73
N ARG A 8 19.58 -11.43 13.66
CA ARG A 8 18.78 -12.61 14.02
C ARG A 8 17.99 -13.12 12.83
N LEU A 9 17.34 -12.24 12.08
CA LEU A 9 16.59 -12.64 10.89
C LEU A 9 17.49 -13.32 9.85
N ALA A 10 18.67 -12.75 9.58
CA ALA A 10 19.63 -13.34 8.65
C ALA A 10 20.08 -14.76 9.09
N ALA A 11 20.34 -14.95 10.38
CA ALA A 11 20.72 -16.25 10.93
C ALA A 11 19.61 -17.30 10.77
N GLU A 12 18.36 -16.95 11.11
CA GLU A 12 17.21 -17.87 11.03
C GLU A 12 16.86 -18.24 9.57
N VAL A 13 16.96 -17.29 8.64
CA VAL A 13 16.75 -17.55 7.21
C VAL A 13 17.87 -18.43 6.65
N THR A 14 19.11 -18.20 7.08
CA THR A 14 20.25 -19.04 6.71
C THR A 14 20.09 -20.47 7.25
N ALA A 15 19.64 -20.62 8.50
CA ALA A 15 19.30 -21.92 9.08
C ALA A 15 18.16 -22.63 8.33
N SER A 16 17.27 -21.87 7.68
CA SER A 16 16.18 -22.39 6.84
C SER A 16 16.64 -22.79 5.42
N GLY A 17 17.94 -22.70 5.12
CA GLY A 17 18.53 -23.15 3.86
C GLY A 17 18.71 -22.08 2.78
N TYR A 18 18.48 -20.80 3.09
CA TYR A 18 18.72 -19.70 2.15
C TYR A 18 19.82 -18.76 2.67
N PRO A 19 20.98 -18.66 2.01
CA PRO A 19 22.09 -17.85 2.52
C PRO A 19 21.73 -16.37 2.46
N LEU A 20 21.48 -15.77 3.62
CA LEU A 20 21.09 -14.36 3.73
C LEU A 20 22.03 -13.63 4.70
N SER A 21 22.66 -12.56 4.23
CA SER A 21 23.52 -11.73 5.09
C SER A 21 22.72 -10.66 5.83
N ARG A 22 23.21 -10.25 7.01
CA ARG A 22 22.68 -9.09 7.76
C ARG A 22 22.61 -7.83 6.89
N SER A 23 23.63 -7.58 6.06
CA SER A 23 23.68 -6.41 5.17
C SER A 23 22.58 -6.44 4.10
N SER A 24 22.23 -7.64 3.61
CA SER A 24 21.14 -7.83 2.66
C SER A 24 19.78 -7.56 3.29
N VAL A 25 19.56 -8.01 4.53
CA VAL A 25 18.35 -7.70 5.32
C VAL A 25 18.24 -6.19 5.55
N ALA A 26 19.28 -5.56 6.07
CA ALA A 26 19.28 -4.12 6.35
C ALA A 26 19.06 -3.29 5.07
N THR A 27 19.56 -3.76 3.93
CA THR A 27 19.33 -3.13 2.63
C THR A 27 17.90 -3.32 2.16
N ALA A 28 17.31 -4.50 2.33
CA ALA A 28 15.90 -4.77 2.01
C ALA A 28 14.95 -3.88 2.84
N GLU A 29 15.24 -3.69 4.12
CA GLU A 29 14.47 -2.83 5.02
C GLU A 29 14.58 -1.33 4.67
N ARG A 30 15.78 -0.85 4.29
CA ARG A 30 16.02 0.58 4.02
C ARG A 30 15.62 1.02 2.62
N ASN A 31 15.91 0.20 1.60
CA ASN A 31 15.93 0.68 0.21
C ASN A 31 14.68 0.30 -0.59
N HIS A 32 13.59 -0.15 0.05
CA HIS A 32 12.37 -0.60 -0.64
C HIS A 32 12.71 -1.40 -1.91
N ARG A 33 13.63 -2.40 -1.79
CA ARG A 33 14.02 -3.20 -2.95
C ARG A 33 12.74 -3.71 -3.61
N ALA A 34 12.58 -3.40 -4.89
CA ALA A 34 11.35 -3.63 -5.63
C ALA A 34 11.00 -5.12 -5.81
N GLY A 35 11.87 -6.04 -5.41
CA GLY A 35 11.63 -7.46 -5.51
C GLY A 35 12.42 -8.29 -4.51
N MET A 36 11.83 -9.43 -4.14
CA MET A 36 12.40 -10.52 -3.36
C MET A 36 12.22 -11.80 -4.19
N SER A 37 13.21 -12.68 -4.24
CA SER A 37 13.03 -13.97 -4.94
C SER A 37 12.02 -14.85 -4.19
N VAL A 38 11.36 -15.76 -4.90
CA VAL A 38 10.39 -16.69 -4.30
C VAL A 38 11.05 -17.58 -3.24
N ASP A 39 12.28 -18.04 -3.48
CA ASP A 39 13.03 -18.85 -2.51
C ASP A 39 13.33 -18.07 -1.23
N GLN A 40 13.72 -16.80 -1.36
CA GLN A 40 13.97 -15.93 -0.22
C GLN A 40 12.68 -15.69 0.58
N LEU A 41 11.56 -15.48 -0.11
CA LEU A 41 10.24 -15.29 0.52
C LEU A 41 9.83 -16.52 1.33
N VAL A 42 9.96 -17.72 0.75
CA VAL A 42 9.60 -18.98 1.40
C VAL A 42 10.51 -19.25 2.61
N ALA A 43 11.82 -19.04 2.48
CA ALA A 43 12.76 -19.20 3.59
C ALA A 43 12.50 -18.20 4.71
N THR A 44 12.17 -16.95 4.36
CA THR A 44 11.79 -15.91 5.33
C THR A 44 10.49 -16.25 6.05
N ALA A 45 9.49 -16.77 5.34
CA ALA A 45 8.22 -17.20 5.93
C ALA A 45 8.43 -18.34 6.93
N ARG A 46 9.27 -19.34 6.59
CA ARG A 46 9.64 -20.42 7.51
C ARG A 46 10.35 -19.89 8.76
N ALA A 47 11.36 -19.04 8.58
CA ALA A 47 12.10 -18.43 9.69
C ALA A 47 11.17 -17.69 10.66
N LEU A 48 10.15 -17.00 10.14
CA LEU A 48 9.17 -16.26 10.93
C LEU A 48 8.01 -17.12 11.46
N GLY A 49 7.94 -18.40 11.09
CA GLY A 49 6.83 -19.29 11.44
C GLY A 49 5.49 -18.83 10.86
N THR A 50 5.48 -18.31 9.63
CA THR A 50 4.27 -17.79 8.96
C THR A 50 4.15 -18.34 7.53
N SER A 51 3.00 -18.13 6.89
CA SER A 51 2.79 -18.44 5.47
C SER A 51 3.42 -17.37 4.57
N PRO A 52 4.02 -17.73 3.41
CA PRO A 52 4.45 -16.75 2.40
C PRO A 52 3.34 -15.79 1.99
N VAL A 53 2.09 -16.26 1.97
CA VAL A 53 0.91 -15.42 1.66
C VAL A 53 0.77 -14.27 2.66
N ASN A 54 1.09 -14.50 3.94
CA ASN A 54 1.03 -13.45 4.97
C ASN A 54 2.14 -12.40 4.82
N LEU A 55 3.24 -12.73 4.15
CA LEU A 55 4.31 -11.78 3.84
C LEU A 55 3.98 -10.93 2.59
N LEU A 56 3.21 -11.49 1.66
CA LEU A 56 2.73 -10.80 0.46
C LEU A 56 1.47 -9.97 0.72
N ALA A 57 0.60 -10.47 1.59
CA ALA A 57 -0.60 -9.77 1.99
C ALA A 57 -0.20 -8.62 2.92
N CYS A 58 -0.35 -7.39 2.43
CA CYS A 58 -0.58 -6.24 3.30
C CYS A 58 -1.96 -6.39 3.95
N GLY A 59 -2.10 -7.37 4.85
CA GLY A 59 -3.25 -7.44 5.73
C GLY A 59 -3.29 -6.15 6.56
N PRO A 60 -4.43 -5.45 6.65
CA PRO A 60 -4.51 -4.24 7.44
C PRO A 60 -4.10 -4.60 8.88
N CYS A 61 -3.05 -3.94 9.38
CA CYS A 61 -2.64 -4.10 10.77
C CYS A 61 -3.88 -3.98 11.68
N PRO A 62 -4.14 -4.90 12.62
CA PRO A 62 -5.36 -4.82 13.44
C PRO A 62 -5.43 -3.53 14.26
N THR A 63 -4.29 -2.88 14.50
CA THR A 63 -4.18 -1.64 15.27
C THR A 63 -4.36 -0.39 14.41
N CYS A 64 -3.66 -0.30 13.27
CA CYS A 64 -3.67 0.91 12.43
C CYS A 64 -4.39 0.75 11.09
N HIS A 65 -4.81 -0.47 10.75
CA HIS A 65 -5.41 -0.87 9.49
C HIS A 65 -4.66 -0.41 8.23
N GLY A 66 -3.34 -0.27 8.32
CA GLY A 66 -2.49 0.25 7.24
C GLY A 66 -2.48 1.78 7.11
N THR A 67 -3.23 2.50 7.96
CA THR A 67 -3.35 3.96 7.96
C THR A 67 -3.09 4.55 9.36
N PRO A 68 -1.83 4.53 9.84
CA PRO A 68 -1.46 5.27 11.04
C PRO A 68 -1.73 6.78 10.85
N PRO A 69 -2.09 7.52 11.93
CA PRO A 69 -2.24 8.97 11.85
C PRO A 69 -0.98 9.66 11.34
N ALA A 70 -1.15 10.76 10.62
CA ALA A 70 -0.05 11.53 10.04
C ALA A 70 0.98 11.94 11.11
N GLY A 71 2.25 11.62 10.87
CA GLY A 71 3.34 11.90 11.82
C GLY A 71 3.52 10.85 12.92
N PHE A 72 2.69 9.79 12.96
CA PHE A 72 2.82 8.69 13.91
C PHE A 72 3.31 7.41 13.23
N THR A 73 4.11 6.63 13.95
CA THR A 73 4.48 5.26 13.54
C THR A 73 3.70 4.28 14.41
N CYS A 74 2.98 3.34 13.79
CA CYS A 74 2.31 2.28 14.52
C CYS A 74 3.35 1.39 15.20
N GLY A 75 3.30 1.26 16.53
CA GLY A 75 4.23 0.41 17.28
C GLY A 75 4.12 -1.08 16.94
N ASP A 76 2.95 -1.52 16.48
CA ASP A 76 2.69 -2.93 16.22
C ASP A 76 3.16 -3.39 14.84
N CYS A 77 2.91 -2.61 13.79
CA CYS A 77 3.28 -2.97 12.42
C CYS A 77 4.44 -2.14 11.85
N GLY A 78 4.83 -1.05 12.50
CA GLY A 78 5.87 -0.14 12.01
C GLY A 78 5.43 0.76 10.85
N ALA A 79 4.16 0.70 10.43
CA ALA A 79 3.65 1.61 9.41
C ALA A 79 3.74 3.05 9.91
N ALA A 80 4.31 3.94 9.10
CA ALA A 80 4.35 5.37 9.38
C ALA A 80 3.22 6.08 8.62
N GLY A 81 2.44 6.88 9.35
CA GLY A 81 1.44 7.75 8.76
C GLY A 81 2.14 8.83 7.97
N SER A 82 2.17 8.68 6.64
CA SER A 82 2.78 9.70 5.79
C SER A 82 1.96 10.99 5.88
N VAL A 83 2.59 12.09 6.32
CA VAL A 83 2.01 13.45 6.25
C VAL A 83 1.85 13.91 4.80
N ARG A 84 2.27 13.12 3.81
CA ARG A 84 2.00 13.44 2.41
C ARG A 84 0.49 13.36 2.20
N PRO A 85 -0.19 14.47 1.83
CA PRO A 85 -1.56 14.38 1.37
C PRO A 85 -1.51 13.42 0.19
N THR A 86 -2.16 12.27 0.34
CA THR A 86 -2.30 11.27 -0.70
C THR A 86 -2.96 11.99 -1.86
N ARG A 87 -2.18 12.41 -2.86
CA ARG A 87 -2.72 12.69 -4.19
C ARG A 87 -3.12 11.34 -4.77
N MET A 88 -4.18 10.76 -4.21
CA MET A 88 -4.82 9.52 -4.65
C MET A 88 -5.16 9.65 -6.14
N ARG A 89 -5.52 10.88 -6.57
CA ARG A 89 -5.62 11.29 -7.97
C ARG A 89 -4.37 10.96 -8.81
N GLY A 90 -3.17 11.29 -8.33
CA GLY A 90 -1.93 11.06 -9.09
C GLY A 90 -1.50 9.60 -9.13
N TRP A 91 -1.94 8.76 -8.17
CA TRP A 91 -1.74 7.31 -8.22
C TRP A 91 -2.71 6.65 -9.21
N VAL A 92 -3.99 7.04 -9.18
CA VAL A 92 -5.00 6.56 -10.14
C VAL A 92 -4.64 6.98 -11.57
N GLU A 93 -4.30 8.25 -11.80
CA GLU A 93 -3.89 8.75 -13.12
C GLU A 93 -2.64 8.03 -13.67
N ARG A 94 -1.75 7.56 -12.79
CA ARG A 94 -0.58 6.77 -13.18
C ARG A 94 -0.97 5.33 -13.50
N ALA A 95 -1.78 4.70 -12.66
CA ALA A 95 -2.25 3.34 -12.87
C ALA A 95 -3.01 3.20 -14.20
N VAL A 96 -3.91 4.15 -14.50
CA VAL A 96 -4.63 4.20 -15.80
C VAL A 96 -3.64 4.29 -16.97
N ARG A 97 -2.64 5.18 -16.88
CA ARG A 97 -1.62 5.33 -17.93
C ARG A 97 -0.77 4.08 -18.12
N ASP A 98 -0.40 3.40 -17.05
CA ASP A 98 0.39 2.17 -17.11
C ASP A 98 -0.43 1.02 -17.72
N THR A 99 -1.74 0.96 -17.45
CA THR A 99 -2.68 0.04 -18.09
C THR A 99 -2.80 0.32 -19.60
N ASP A 100 -2.94 1.59 -20.02
CA ASP A 100 -2.98 1.96 -21.45
C ASP A 100 -1.67 1.57 -22.16
N ALA A 101 -0.51 1.77 -21.51
CA ALA A 101 0.78 1.40 -22.07
C ALA A 101 1.00 -0.14 -22.15
N LEU A 102 0.32 -0.91 -21.31
CA LEU A 102 0.28 -2.38 -21.43
C LEU A 102 -0.64 -2.80 -22.57
N PHE A 103 -1.80 -2.15 -22.71
CA PHE A 103 -2.74 -2.36 -23.81
C PHE A 103 -2.05 -2.18 -25.17
N ASP A 104 -1.36 -1.06 -25.36
CA ASP A 104 -0.65 -0.74 -26.61
C ASP A 104 0.46 -1.75 -26.96
N ARG A 105 1.04 -2.42 -25.97
CA ARG A 105 2.00 -3.50 -26.19
C ARG A 105 1.31 -4.79 -26.59
N CYS A 106 0.32 -5.23 -25.80
CA CYS A 106 -0.40 -6.48 -26.08
C CYS A 106 -1.13 -6.43 -27.43
N SER A 107 -1.68 -5.28 -27.82
CA SER A 107 -2.29 -5.09 -29.15
C SER A 107 -1.28 -5.20 -30.29
N ARG A 108 -0.01 -4.81 -30.08
CA ARG A 108 1.05 -4.98 -31.08
C ARG A 108 1.53 -6.42 -31.19
N ASP A 109 1.45 -7.16 -30.08
CA ASP A 109 1.93 -8.54 -30.00
C ASP A 109 0.86 -9.58 -30.42
N GLY A 110 -0.31 -9.14 -30.90
CA GLY A 110 -1.36 -10.03 -31.44
C GLY A 110 -2.14 -10.80 -30.37
N ALA A 111 -2.15 -10.32 -29.13
CA ALA A 111 -2.93 -10.92 -28.05
C ALA A 111 -4.44 -10.76 -28.31
N SER A 112 -5.23 -11.72 -27.79
CA SER A 112 -6.69 -11.72 -27.88
C SER A 112 -7.28 -10.40 -27.37
N LEU A 113 -7.95 -9.66 -28.25
CA LEU A 113 -8.49 -8.33 -27.95
C LEU A 113 -9.63 -8.36 -26.91
N ASP A 114 -10.27 -9.50 -26.72
CA ASP A 114 -11.44 -9.63 -25.84
C ASP A 114 -11.04 -9.64 -24.35
N ASP A 115 -10.01 -10.40 -23.97
CA ASP A 115 -9.52 -10.44 -22.57
C ASP A 115 -8.93 -9.08 -22.15
N ILE A 116 -8.31 -8.39 -23.10
CA ILE A 116 -7.68 -7.09 -22.87
C ILE A 116 -8.76 -6.00 -22.70
N ARG A 117 -9.85 -6.05 -23.48
CA ARG A 117 -10.98 -5.12 -23.32
C ARG A 117 -11.64 -5.25 -21.96
N ILE A 118 -11.87 -6.48 -21.49
CA ILE A 118 -12.46 -6.75 -20.17
C ILE A 118 -11.63 -6.13 -19.05
N LEU A 119 -10.30 -6.30 -19.10
CA LEU A 119 -9.41 -5.72 -18.09
C LEU A 119 -9.40 -4.19 -18.12
N ARG A 120 -9.43 -3.58 -19.31
CA ARG A 120 -9.47 -2.12 -19.47
C ARG A 120 -10.77 -1.54 -18.90
N ASP A 121 -11.90 -2.14 -19.24
CA ASP A 121 -13.20 -1.65 -18.80
C ASP A 121 -13.32 -1.78 -17.27
N LEU A 122 -12.80 -2.86 -16.67
CA LEU A 122 -12.70 -3.01 -15.20
C LEU A 122 -11.85 -1.90 -14.54
N VAL A 123 -10.73 -1.51 -15.16
CA VAL A 123 -9.86 -0.45 -14.63
C VAL A 123 -10.56 0.91 -14.69
N HIS A 124 -11.30 1.19 -15.77
CA HIS A 124 -12.09 2.42 -15.87
C HIS A 124 -13.23 2.47 -14.84
N ASP A 125 -13.96 1.38 -14.65
CA ASP A 125 -15.02 1.30 -13.63
C ASP A 125 -14.49 1.56 -12.22
N VAL A 126 -13.33 0.98 -11.89
CA VAL A 126 -12.66 1.24 -10.60
C VAL A 126 -12.21 2.69 -10.50
N ALA A 127 -11.69 3.28 -11.56
CA ALA A 127 -11.27 4.68 -11.56
C ALA A 127 -12.46 5.63 -11.33
N ASP A 128 -13.60 5.37 -11.97
CA ASP A 128 -14.83 6.16 -11.81
C ASP A 128 -15.40 6.05 -10.39
N GLU A 129 -15.42 4.85 -9.80
CA GLU A 129 -15.88 4.67 -8.42
C GLU A 129 -14.95 5.38 -7.42
N VAL A 130 -13.64 5.40 -7.66
CA VAL A 130 -12.69 6.18 -6.84
C VAL A 130 -12.97 7.68 -6.94
N VAL A 131 -13.24 8.20 -8.14
CA VAL A 131 -13.62 9.61 -8.34
C VAL A 131 -14.92 9.92 -7.60
N ARG A 132 -15.92 9.04 -7.68
CA ARG A 132 -17.20 9.17 -6.97
C ARG A 132 -17.00 9.23 -5.46
N LEU A 133 -16.22 8.32 -4.89
CA LEU A 133 -15.94 8.28 -3.45
C LEU A 133 -15.22 9.55 -2.97
N GLN A 134 -14.32 10.12 -3.79
CA GLN A 134 -13.66 11.40 -3.46
C GLN A 134 -14.64 12.58 -3.38
N GLN A 135 -15.64 12.63 -4.26
CA GLN A 135 -16.68 13.67 -4.20
C GLN A 135 -17.51 13.56 -2.92
N VAL A 136 -17.80 12.34 -2.47
CA VAL A 136 -18.51 12.09 -1.20
C VAL A 136 -17.67 12.53 0.01
N VAL A 137 -16.36 12.25 0.02
CA VAL A 137 -15.47 12.68 1.11
C VAL A 137 -15.40 14.20 1.17
N ARG A 138 -15.16 14.87 0.03
CA ARG A 138 -15.10 16.35 -0.03
C ARG A 138 -16.38 17.02 0.45
N THR A 139 -17.54 16.46 0.11
CA THR A 139 -18.84 17.02 0.55
C THR A 139 -19.10 16.79 2.03
N LYS A 140 -18.62 15.68 2.62
CA LYS A 140 -18.68 15.45 4.07
C LYS A 140 -17.76 16.40 4.84
N ASP A 141 -16.53 16.59 4.39
CA ASP A 141 -15.58 17.51 5.01
C ASP A 141 -16.09 18.95 4.99
N PHE A 142 -16.69 19.37 3.88
CA PHE A 142 -17.32 20.68 3.77
C PHE A 142 -18.47 20.87 4.79
N ARG A 143 -19.34 19.86 4.95
CA ARG A 143 -20.43 19.92 5.94
C ARG A 143 -19.93 19.93 7.38
N LEU A 144 -18.81 19.27 7.66
CA LEU A 144 -18.19 19.27 8.99
C LEU A 144 -17.60 20.65 9.30
N ALA A 145 -16.88 21.26 8.34
CA ALA A 145 -16.34 22.60 8.46
C ALA A 145 -17.46 23.65 8.66
N GLU A 146 -18.58 23.51 7.94
CA GLU A 146 -19.73 24.41 8.08
C GLU A 146 -20.39 24.28 9.47
N ARG A 147 -20.51 23.07 10.03
CA ARG A 147 -20.99 22.86 11.41
C ARG A 147 -20.08 23.53 12.43
N HIS A 148 -18.77 23.40 12.30
CA HIS A 148 -17.81 24.01 13.23
C HIS A 148 -17.87 25.55 13.17
N SER A 149 -18.01 26.13 11.98
CA SER A 149 -18.18 27.59 11.80
C SER A 149 -19.44 28.13 12.49
N ARG A 150 -20.57 27.40 12.41
CA ARG A 150 -21.83 27.79 13.09
C ARG A 150 -21.75 27.72 14.62
N ILE A 151 -20.90 26.86 15.17
CA ILE A 151 -20.69 26.74 16.62
C ILE A 151 -19.90 27.95 17.15
N HIS A 152 -18.85 28.38 16.43
CA HIS A 152 -18.02 29.51 16.86
C HIS A 152 -18.71 30.88 16.73
N THR A 153 -19.58 31.06 15.75
CA THR A 153 -20.30 32.34 15.55
C THR A 153 -21.44 32.58 16.55
N ARG A 154 -21.97 31.53 17.19
CA ARG A 154 -22.99 31.66 18.24
C ARG A 154 -22.41 32.02 19.62
N GLY A 155 -21.10 31.86 19.84
CA GLY A 155 -20.45 32.17 21.12
C GLY A 155 -19.97 33.62 21.28
N ALA A 156 -20.06 34.46 20.22
CA ALA A 156 -19.53 35.82 20.22
C ALA A 156 -20.58 36.93 20.44
N ALA A 157 -21.83 36.56 20.70
CA ALA A 157 -22.96 37.49 20.87
C ALA A 157 -23.51 37.50 22.32
N SER A 158 -22.66 37.24 23.31
CA SER A 158 -23.02 37.23 24.74
C SER A 158 -22.04 38.06 25.55
#